data_AF-A0A9E0VBR8-F1
#
_entry.id   AF-A0A9E0VBR8-F1
#
_cell.length_a   1.000
_cell.length_b   1.000
_cell.length_c   1.000
_cell.angle_alpha   90.00
_cell.angle_beta   90.00
_cell.angle_gamma   90.00
#
_symmetry.space_group_name_H-M   'P 1'
#
loop_
_entity.id
_entity.type
_entity.pdbx_description
1 polymer ?
#
loop_
_entity_poly.entity_id
_entity_poly.type
_entity_poly.pdbx_seq_one_letter_code
_entity_poly.pdbx_strand_id
1 'polypeptide(L)'
;MKKIGLFLSLLLGPALPALAQNDAAACGVVGAAIVVYLLFLLFAVAVGVTIVVIIFKYIKKDAISRGDSPGKAWFALLGLIGLLIYLLTRPQGNLMPCPHCRANRMQGLPRCPHCGNP
;
A
#
# COMPACT_ATOMS: atom_id res chain seq x y z
N MET A 1 17.16 11.64 9.00
CA MET A 1 16.55 12.93 9.37
C MET A 1 17.25 14.14 8.75
N LYS A 2 18.59 14.20 8.70
CA LYS A 2 19.34 15.36 8.15
C LYS A 2 19.15 15.63 6.65
N LYS A 3 18.86 14.59 5.85
CA LYS A 3 18.61 14.71 4.40
C LYS A 3 17.26 15.36 4.04
N ILE A 4 16.27 15.28 4.93
CA ILE A 4 14.95 15.89 4.73
C ILE A 4 15.03 17.41 4.93
N GLY A 5 15.80 17.87 5.93
CA GLY A 5 16.03 19.30 6.17
C GLY A 5 16.83 20.00 5.07
N LEU A 6 17.79 19.30 4.46
CA LEU A 6 18.57 19.82 3.31
C LEU A 6 17.71 19.96 2.04
N PHE A 7 16.78 19.02 1.80
CA PHE A 7 15.82 19.12 0.70
C PHE A 7 14.78 20.22 0.94
N LEU A 8 14.34 20.41 2.19
CA LEU A 8 13.41 21.47 2.57
C LEU A 8 14.03 22.86 2.36
N SER A 9 15.32 23.02 2.64
CA SER A 9 16.06 24.27 2.43
C SER A 9 16.40 24.52 0.96
N LEU A 10 16.58 23.49 0.15
CA LEU A 10 16.76 23.64 -1.30
C LEU A 10 15.45 24.04 -2.01
N LEU A 11 14.30 23.60 -1.50
CA LEU A 11 12.98 23.91 -2.06
C LEU A 11 12.40 25.25 -1.56
N LEU A 12 12.65 25.64 -0.31
CA LEU A 12 12.23 26.95 0.23
C LEU A 12 13.28 28.06 0.07
N GLY A 13 14.53 27.73 -0.20
CA GLY A 13 15.64 28.68 -0.37
C GLY A 13 15.37 29.81 -1.37
N PRO A 14 14.81 29.55 -2.57
CA PRO A 14 14.50 30.62 -3.51
C PRO A 14 13.22 31.42 -3.15
N ALA A 15 12.40 30.97 -2.20
CA ALA A 15 11.13 31.61 -1.84
C ALA A 15 11.27 32.71 -0.76
N LEU A 16 12.35 32.68 0.04
CA LEU A 16 12.63 33.69 1.07
C LEU A 16 12.82 35.12 0.53
N PRO A 17 13.56 35.38 -0.57
CA PRO A 17 13.65 36.73 -1.12
C PRO A 17 12.35 37.18 -1.83
N ALA A 18 11.51 36.23 -2.29
CA ALA A 18 10.27 36.53 -3.01
C ALA A 18 9.12 37.02 -2.09
N LEU A 19 9.14 36.67 -0.80
CA LEU A 19 8.16 37.19 0.17
C LEU A 19 8.44 38.66 0.56
N ALA A 20 9.61 39.22 0.18
CA ALA A 20 10.00 40.59 0.50
C ALA A 20 9.63 41.63 -0.59
N GLN A 21 9.27 41.18 -1.80
CA GLN A 21 8.90 42.07 -2.91
C GLN A 21 7.39 41.92 -3.19
N ASN A 22 6.61 42.97 -2.91
CA ASN A 22 5.16 43.07 -3.21
C ASN A 22 4.89 43.21 -4.72
N ASP A 23 5.50 42.36 -5.55
CA ASP A 23 5.24 42.29 -6.98
C ASP A 23 4.22 41.17 -7.23
N ALA A 24 3.15 41.46 -7.97
CA ALA A 24 2.08 40.49 -8.27
C ALA A 24 2.60 39.18 -8.93
N ALA A 25 3.79 39.22 -9.54
CA ALA A 25 4.49 38.05 -10.07
C ALA A 25 5.03 37.11 -8.96
N ALA A 26 5.44 37.64 -7.81
CA ALA A 26 5.94 36.84 -6.68
C ALA A 26 4.81 36.01 -6.03
N CYS A 27 3.59 36.55 -5.95
CA CYS A 27 2.41 35.79 -5.49
C CYS A 27 2.09 34.58 -6.39
N GLY A 28 2.32 34.69 -7.70
CA GLY A 28 2.09 33.60 -8.66
C GLY A 28 3.04 32.40 -8.45
N VAL A 29 4.31 32.68 -8.16
CA VAL A 29 5.33 31.62 -7.98
C VAL A 29 5.15 30.89 -6.65
N VAL A 30 4.83 31.61 -5.57
CA VAL A 30 4.57 30.99 -4.25
C VAL A 30 3.28 30.18 -4.28
N GLY A 31 2.23 30.67 -4.95
CA GLY A 31 0.98 29.92 -5.15
C GLY A 31 1.21 28.63 -5.94
N ALA A 32 1.97 28.68 -7.04
CA ALA A 32 2.31 27.50 -7.82
C ALA A 32 3.14 26.48 -7.01
N ALA A 33 4.10 26.93 -6.21
CA ALA A 33 4.91 26.05 -5.36
C ALA A 33 4.08 25.31 -4.30
N ILE A 34 3.11 25.99 -3.68
CA ILE A 34 2.19 25.37 -2.72
C ILE A 34 1.31 24.32 -3.39
N VAL A 35 0.77 24.62 -4.58
CA VAL A 35 -0.08 23.67 -5.33
C VAL A 35 0.72 22.43 -5.73
N VAL A 36 1.95 22.60 -6.23
CA VAL A 36 2.84 21.46 -6.58
C VAL A 36 3.16 20.61 -5.35
N TYR A 37 3.43 21.24 -4.20
CA TYR A 37 3.67 20.53 -2.94
C TYR A 37 2.44 19.73 -2.48
N LEU A 38 1.25 20.32 -2.55
CA LEU A 38 0.00 19.63 -2.19
C LEU A 38 -0.30 18.46 -3.12
N LEU A 39 -0.08 18.62 -4.43
CA LEU A 39 -0.23 17.54 -5.41
C LEU A 39 0.76 16.41 -5.15
N PHE A 40 2.01 16.74 -4.80
CA PHE A 40 3.02 15.75 -4.43
C PHE A 40 2.64 14.98 -3.17
N LEU A 41 2.15 15.66 -2.13
CA LEU A 41 1.66 15.01 -0.92
C LEU A 41 0.46 14.09 -1.20
N LEU A 42 -0.50 14.56 -1.99
CA LEU A 42 -1.66 13.76 -2.37
C LEU A 42 -1.24 12.51 -3.15
N PHE A 43 -0.30 12.66 -4.08
CA PHE A 43 0.27 11.54 -4.82
C PHE A 43 0.97 10.54 -3.89
N ALA A 44 1.79 11.02 -2.95
CA ALA A 44 2.48 10.16 -1.99
C ALA A 44 1.49 9.37 -1.11
N VAL A 45 0.42 10.01 -0.64
CA VAL A 45 -0.65 9.34 0.13
C VAL A 45 -1.39 8.34 -0.74
N ALA A 46 -1.75 8.70 -1.97
CA ALA A 46 -2.45 7.81 -2.89
C ALA A 46 -1.64 6.54 -3.19
N VAL A 47 -0.32 6.68 -3.39
CA VAL A 47 0.59 5.53 -3.58
C VAL A 47 0.62 4.66 -2.32
N GLY A 48 0.76 5.27 -1.14
CA GLY A 48 0.76 4.55 0.15
C GLY A 48 -0.52 3.73 0.36
N VAL A 49 -1.68 4.34 0.15
CA VAL A 49 -2.98 3.66 0.26
C VAL A 49 -3.10 2.53 -0.77
N THR A 50 -2.67 2.75 -2.01
CA THR A 50 -2.73 1.74 -3.07
C THR A 50 -1.91 0.50 -2.70
N ILE A 51 -0.70 0.68 -2.14
CA ILE A 51 0.14 -0.42 -1.68
C ILE A 51 -0.56 -1.25 -0.60
N VAL A 52 -1.15 -0.60 0.41
CA VAL A 52 -1.88 -1.29 1.49
C VAL A 52 -3.07 -2.08 0.93
N VAL A 53 -3.83 -1.49 0.00
CA VAL A 53 -4.97 -2.17 -0.63
C VAL A 53 -4.52 -3.39 -1.43
N ILE A 54 -3.41 -3.31 -2.17
CA ILE A 54 -2.87 -4.44 -2.93
C ILE A 54 -2.46 -5.56 -1.97
N ILE A 55 -1.73 -5.25 -0.89
CA ILE A 55 -1.33 -6.22 0.13
C ILE A 55 -2.56 -6.88 0.76
N PHE A 56 -3.59 -6.10 1.10
CA PHE A 56 -4.83 -6.61 1.67
C PHE A 56 -5.53 -7.60 0.73
N LYS A 57 -5.68 -7.22 -0.55
CA LYS A 57 -6.28 -8.10 -1.56
C LYS A 57 -5.47 -9.37 -1.76
N TYR A 58 -4.14 -9.28 -1.73
CA TYR A 58 -3.25 -10.42 -1.81
C TYR A 58 -3.45 -11.40 -0.63
N ILE A 59 -3.34 -10.90 0.61
CA ILE A 59 -3.48 -11.72 1.82
C ILE A 59 -4.86 -12.38 1.88
N LYS A 60 -5.93 -11.64 1.56
CA LYS A 60 -7.28 -12.21 1.58
C LYS A 60 -7.44 -13.36 0.56
N LYS A 61 -6.93 -13.17 -0.67
CA LYS A 61 -7.00 -14.20 -1.71
C LYS A 61 -6.16 -15.42 -1.34
N ASP A 62 -4.96 -15.22 -0.81
CA ASP A 62 -4.08 -16.31 -0.40
C ASP A 62 -4.70 -17.09 0.79
N ALA A 63 -5.22 -16.41 1.81
CA ALA A 63 -5.88 -17.04 2.96
C ALA A 63 -7.07 -17.90 2.54
N ILE A 64 -7.94 -17.37 1.66
CA ILE A 64 -9.10 -18.13 1.14
C ILE A 64 -8.63 -19.35 0.34
N SER A 65 -7.61 -19.21 -0.52
CA SER A 65 -7.09 -20.36 -1.29
C SER A 65 -6.52 -21.47 -0.41
N ARG A 66 -6.08 -21.12 0.79
CA ARG A 66 -5.55 -22.04 1.79
C ARG A 66 -6.60 -22.61 2.73
N GLY A 67 -7.85 -22.14 2.62
CA GLY A 67 -8.92 -22.45 3.55
C GLY A 67 -8.70 -21.90 4.95
N ASP A 68 -7.83 -20.90 5.08
CA ASP A 68 -7.61 -20.18 6.32
C ASP A 68 -8.62 -19.03 6.45
N SER A 69 -8.86 -18.57 7.67
CA SER A 69 -9.86 -17.53 7.90
C SER A 69 -9.41 -16.21 7.28
N PRO A 70 -10.29 -15.50 6.54
CA PRO A 70 -9.98 -14.18 5.99
C PRO A 70 -9.75 -13.14 7.10
N GLY A 71 -10.07 -13.48 8.36
CA GLY A 71 -9.83 -12.65 9.53
C GLY A 71 -8.36 -12.23 9.66
N LYS A 72 -7.39 -13.05 9.24
CA LYS A 72 -5.94 -12.71 9.31
C LYS A 72 -5.53 -11.60 8.32
N ALA A 73 -6.44 -11.09 7.49
CA ALA A 73 -6.15 -9.99 6.57
C ALA A 73 -5.82 -8.67 7.27
N TRP A 74 -6.13 -8.51 8.57
CA TRP A 74 -5.78 -7.30 9.34
C TRP A 74 -4.26 -7.05 9.40
N PHE A 75 -3.43 -8.08 9.22
CA PHE A 75 -1.97 -7.91 9.12
C PHE A 75 -1.56 -6.95 7.99
N ALA A 76 -2.36 -6.80 6.92
CA ALA A 76 -2.06 -5.84 5.86
C ALA A 76 -1.95 -4.38 6.35
N LEU A 77 -2.59 -4.02 7.48
CA LEU A 77 -2.48 -2.68 8.08
C LEU A 77 -1.09 -2.38 8.64
N LEU A 78 -0.31 -3.41 8.97
CA LEU A 78 1.08 -3.29 9.40
C LEU A 78 2.04 -3.15 8.20
N GLY A 79 1.51 -3.01 6.98
CA GLY A 79 2.28 -2.85 5.75
C GLY A 79 3.16 -4.06 5.45
N LEU A 80 4.43 -3.79 5.09
CA LEU A 80 5.42 -4.83 4.77
C LEU A 80 5.71 -5.77 5.94
N ILE A 81 5.72 -5.26 7.18
CA ILE A 81 5.96 -6.08 8.38
C ILE A 81 4.82 -7.08 8.55
N GLY A 82 3.58 -6.62 8.36
CA GLY A 82 2.41 -7.49 8.40
C GLY A 82 2.40 -8.57 7.32
N LEU A 83 2.82 -8.20 6.11
CA LEU A 83 3.00 -9.18 5.03
C LEU A 83 4.04 -10.24 5.40
N LEU A 84 5.15 -9.84 6.04
CA LEU A 84 6.18 -10.76 6.50
C LEU A 84 5.65 -11.71 7.58
N ILE A 85 4.95 -11.19 8.58
CA ILE A 85 4.31 -12.01 9.63
C ILE A 85 3.30 -12.99 9.02
N TYR A 86 2.49 -12.53 8.06
CA TYR A 86 1.55 -13.38 7.33
C TYR A 86 2.26 -14.53 6.61
N LEU A 87 3.37 -14.25 5.92
CA LEU A 87 4.17 -15.27 5.23
C LEU A 87 4.75 -16.31 6.18
N LEU A 88 5.14 -15.91 7.39
CA LEU A 88 5.70 -16.81 8.40
C LEU A 88 4.63 -17.66 9.10
N THR A 89 3.44 -17.09 9.32
CA THR A 89 2.30 -17.78 9.97
C THR A 89 1.45 -18.59 8.99
N ARG A 90 1.70 -18.43 7.69
CA ARG A 90 0.97 -19.11 6.61
C ARG A 90 1.13 -20.64 6.72
N PRO A 91 0.03 -21.40 6.60
CA PRO A 91 0.11 -22.87 6.48
C PRO A 91 0.86 -23.28 5.21
N GLN A 92 1.86 -24.16 5.39
CA GLN A 92 2.73 -24.69 4.34
C GLN A 92 2.06 -25.88 3.66
N GLY A 93 2.11 -25.94 2.34
CA GLY A 93 1.46 -26.99 1.54
C GLY A 93 1.29 -26.60 0.08
N ASN A 94 1.17 -27.59 -0.79
CA ASN A 94 1.02 -27.37 -2.22
C ASN A 94 -0.41 -26.94 -2.57
N LEU A 95 -0.54 -26.02 -3.51
CA LEU A 95 -1.85 -25.61 -4.05
C LEU A 95 -2.17 -26.49 -5.25
N MET A 96 -3.34 -27.12 -5.24
CA MET A 96 -3.88 -27.91 -6.35
C MET A 96 -5.18 -27.29 -6.87
N PRO A 97 -5.46 -27.38 -8.17
CA PRO A 97 -6.75 -26.95 -8.71
C PRO A 97 -7.87 -27.87 -8.21
N CYS A 98 -8.97 -27.28 -7.75
CA CYS A 98 -10.15 -28.04 -7.37
C CYS A 98 -10.82 -28.68 -8.62
N PRO A 99 -11.24 -29.95 -8.58
CA PRO A 99 -11.89 -30.61 -9.71
C PRO A 99 -13.26 -30.00 -10.06
N HIS A 100 -13.95 -29.39 -9.10
CA HIS A 100 -15.29 -28.82 -9.30
C HIS A 100 -15.26 -27.38 -9.80
N CYS A 101 -14.50 -26.49 -9.13
CA CYS A 101 -14.50 -25.06 -9.44
C CYS A 101 -13.24 -24.56 -10.14
N ARG A 102 -12.22 -25.42 -10.32
CA ARG A 102 -10.89 -25.10 -10.89
C ARG A 102 -10.11 -24.00 -10.16
N ALA A 103 -10.62 -23.50 -9.04
CA ALA A 103 -9.89 -22.58 -8.17
C ALA A 103 -8.81 -23.32 -7.39
N ASN A 104 -7.69 -22.64 -7.14
CA ASN A 104 -6.60 -23.19 -6.36
C ASN A 104 -7.03 -23.37 -4.90
N ARG A 105 -6.84 -24.58 -4.39
CA ARG A 105 -7.06 -24.97 -2.99
C ARG A 105 -5.82 -25.68 -2.43
N MET A 106 -5.65 -25.72 -1.12
CA MET A 106 -4.56 -26.49 -0.52
C MET A 106 -4.81 -28.00 -0.63
N GLN A 107 -3.75 -28.76 -0.95
CA GLN A 107 -3.77 -30.22 -0.93
C GLN A 107 -3.97 -30.70 0.52
N GLY A 108 -4.96 -31.57 0.74
CA GLY A 108 -5.30 -32.09 2.07
C GLY A 108 -6.48 -31.40 2.77
N LEU A 109 -7.07 -30.36 2.17
CA LEU A 109 -8.30 -29.77 2.70
C LEU A 109 -9.52 -30.69 2.44
N PRO A 110 -10.36 -31.00 3.45
CA PRO A 110 -11.50 -31.92 3.29
C PRO A 110 -12.65 -31.33 2.46
N ARG A 111 -12.73 -30.01 2.34
CA ARG A 111 -13.71 -29.29 1.52
C ARG A 111 -13.03 -28.11 0.84
N CYS A 112 -13.43 -27.82 -0.39
CA CYS A 112 -12.92 -26.67 -1.12
C CYS A 112 -13.47 -25.36 -0.51
N PRO A 113 -12.61 -24.38 -0.19
CA PRO A 113 -13.06 -23.11 0.40
C PRO A 113 -13.82 -22.20 -0.59
N HIS A 114 -13.78 -22.51 -1.89
CA HIS A 114 -14.47 -21.74 -2.92
C HIS A 114 -15.88 -22.27 -3.23
N CYS A 115 -16.06 -23.59 -3.26
CA CYS A 115 -17.33 -24.22 -3.67
C CYS A 115 -17.95 -25.16 -2.63
N GLY A 116 -17.29 -25.42 -1.50
CA GLY A 116 -17.81 -26.30 -0.43
C GLY A 116 -17.78 -27.81 -0.75
N ASN A 117 -17.53 -28.19 -1.99
CA ASN A 117 -17.42 -29.59 -2.42
C ASN A 117 -16.09 -30.23 -1.99
N PRO A 118 -16.02 -31.57 -1.84
CA PRO A 118 -14.83 -32.28 -1.41
C PRO A 118 -13.60 -32.11 -2.33
#